data_AF-A0A3M1D929-F1
#
_entry.id   AF-A0A3M1D929-F1
#
_cell.length_a   1.000
_cell.length_b   1.000
_cell.length_c   1.000
_cell.angle_alpha   90.00
_cell.angle_beta   90.00
_cell.angle_gamma   90.00
#
_symmetry.space_group_name_H-M   'P 1'
#
loop_
_entity.id
_entity.type
_entity.pdbx_description
1 polymer ?
#
loop_
_entity_poly.entity_id
_entity_poly.type
_entity_poly.pdbx_seq_one_letter_code
_entity_poly.pdbx_strand_id
1 'polypeptide(L)'
;PVAEIIARDRQVSGEPTAAPALPVGEISRLLRAARSVEEVAGVLVEMVANLVPRVLLLWGRAGWLYGFASRGMNLEEVKLLTLEIPARFVRELCGSELGIDGYVGPPGEGELVRRFYEILGGSPSEIVVVAAYVTADDLWLLYADAGTGPLPPCERRLLDVLLSRSAARADFLMQQTGGEAPPT
;
A
#
# COMPACT_ATOMS: atom_id res chain seq x y z
N PRO A 1 -22.07 -8.36 6.22
CA PRO A 1 -21.69 -9.72 6.71
C PRO A 1 -20.29 -10.20 6.22
N VAL A 2 -19.29 -9.33 6.27
CA VAL A 2 -17.85 -9.68 6.12
C VAL A 2 -17.05 -9.24 7.37
N ALA A 3 -17.67 -8.50 8.29
CA ALA A 3 -17.04 -7.93 9.49
C ALA A 3 -17.05 -8.85 10.74
N GLU A 4 -17.57 -10.07 10.66
CA GLU A 4 -17.77 -10.93 11.85
C GLU A 4 -16.86 -12.17 11.93
N ILE A 5 -15.93 -12.36 10.98
CA ILE A 5 -15.06 -13.56 10.98
C ILE A 5 -13.76 -13.37 11.77
N ILE A 6 -13.45 -12.15 12.22
CA ILE A 6 -12.18 -11.84 12.94
C ILE A 6 -12.45 -11.23 14.32
N ALA A 7 -13.31 -11.87 15.11
CA ALA A 7 -13.54 -11.44 16.49
C ALA A 7 -13.78 -12.65 17.41
N ARG A 8 -12.75 -13.48 17.57
CA ARG A 8 -12.61 -14.40 18.71
C ARG A 8 -11.20 -14.98 18.74
N ASP A 9 -10.26 -14.23 19.29
CA ASP A 9 -9.41 -14.73 20.37
C ASP A 9 -8.54 -13.61 20.98
N ARG A 10 -8.24 -13.79 22.27
CA ARG A 10 -7.15 -13.17 23.06
C ARG A 10 -7.35 -11.78 23.66
N GLN A 11 -7.78 -11.86 24.90
CA GLN A 11 -7.26 -11.04 25.98
C GLN A 11 -5.91 -11.63 26.47
N VAL A 12 -4.93 -10.73 26.67
CA VAL A 12 -3.72 -10.84 27.52
C VAL A 12 -2.54 -11.70 27.03
N SER A 13 -1.52 -11.05 26.44
CA SER A 13 -0.13 -11.03 26.93
C SER A 13 0.76 -10.33 25.89
N GLY A 14 1.61 -9.40 26.36
CA GLY A 14 2.43 -8.55 25.51
C GLY A 14 3.67 -9.24 24.96
N GLU A 15 3.57 -9.72 23.72
CA GLU A 15 4.67 -9.87 22.76
C GLU A 15 4.09 -9.50 21.38
N PRO A 16 4.87 -8.90 20.45
CA PRO A 16 4.41 -8.64 19.09
C PRO A 16 4.12 -9.99 18.44
N THR A 17 2.86 -10.39 18.50
CA THR A 17 2.39 -11.65 17.91
C THR A 17 2.60 -11.48 16.42
N ALA A 18 3.58 -12.20 15.86
CA ALA A 18 3.77 -12.25 14.42
C ALA A 18 2.41 -12.61 13.82
N ALA A 19 1.82 -11.68 13.08
CA ALA A 19 0.55 -11.91 12.42
C ALA A 19 0.71 -13.17 11.56
N PRO A 20 -0.24 -14.13 11.62
CA PRO A 20 -0.12 -15.34 10.82
C PRO A 20 -0.01 -14.94 9.35
N ALA A 21 1.11 -15.32 8.72
CA ALA A 21 1.33 -15.05 7.31
C ALA A 21 0.19 -15.69 6.49
N LEU A 22 -0.61 -14.87 5.82
CA LEU A 22 -1.70 -15.32 4.98
C LEU A 22 -1.14 -16.20 3.86
N PRO A 23 -1.56 -17.47 3.72
CA PRO A 23 -1.15 -18.31 2.61
C PRO A 23 -1.52 -17.67 1.26
N VAL A 24 -0.64 -17.75 0.27
CA VAL A 24 -0.84 -17.17 -1.09
C VAL A 24 -2.16 -17.61 -1.75
N GLY A 25 -2.67 -18.80 -1.40
CA GLY A 25 -3.98 -19.28 -1.86
C GLY A 25 -5.16 -18.48 -1.30
N GLU A 26 -5.07 -17.98 -0.07
CA GLU A 26 -6.08 -17.12 0.55
C GLU A 26 -6.05 -15.71 -0.04
N ILE A 27 -4.87 -15.18 -0.34
CA ILE A 27 -4.67 -13.90 -1.03
C ILE A 27 -5.46 -13.84 -2.34
N SER A 28 -5.29 -14.88 -3.18
CA SER A 28 -6.01 -14.96 -4.46
C SER A 28 -7.52 -15.13 -4.31
N ARG A 29 -7.98 -15.63 -3.16
CA ARG A 29 -9.41 -15.77 -2.86
C ARG A 29 -10.00 -14.44 -2.38
N LEU A 30 -9.28 -13.72 -1.52
CA LEU A 30 -9.66 -12.40 -1.02
C LEU A 30 -9.75 -11.38 -2.17
N LEU A 31 -8.73 -11.32 -3.04
CA LEU A 31 -8.74 -10.43 -4.21
C LEU A 31 -9.88 -10.77 -5.18
N ARG A 32 -10.22 -12.05 -5.35
CA ARG A 32 -11.35 -12.46 -6.20
C ARG A 32 -12.71 -12.12 -5.59
N ALA A 33 -12.81 -12.06 -4.26
CA ALA A 33 -14.03 -11.70 -3.56
C ALA A 33 -14.33 -10.19 -3.62
N ALA A 34 -13.30 -9.36 -3.80
CA ALA A 34 -13.44 -7.91 -3.97
C ALA A 34 -14.28 -7.56 -5.21
N ARG A 35 -15.19 -6.60 -5.04
CA ARG A 35 -16.21 -6.16 -5.99
C ARG A 35 -15.96 -4.77 -6.55
N SER A 36 -15.08 -3.98 -5.93
CA SER A 36 -14.66 -2.66 -6.41
C SER A 36 -13.14 -2.49 -6.36
N VAL A 37 -12.63 -1.46 -7.02
CA VAL A 37 -11.19 -1.13 -7.04
C VAL A 37 -10.71 -0.70 -5.66
N GLU A 38 -11.55 0.02 -4.92
CA GLU A 38 -11.30 0.44 -3.54
C GLU A 38 -11.23 -0.76 -2.59
N GLU A 39 -12.10 -1.76 -2.78
CA GLU A 39 -12.02 -3.01 -2.00
C GLU A 39 -10.70 -3.76 -2.29
N VAL A 40 -10.26 -3.80 -3.55
CA VAL A 40 -8.96 -4.40 -3.91
C VAL A 40 -7.81 -3.64 -3.25
N ALA A 41 -7.84 -2.30 -3.28
CA ALA A 41 -6.85 -1.44 -2.65
C ALA A 41 -6.77 -1.66 -1.13
N GLY A 42 -7.92 -1.71 -0.45
CA GLY A 42 -8.00 -2.00 0.99
C GLY A 42 -7.43 -3.37 1.34
N VAL A 43 -7.82 -4.41 0.60
CA VAL A 43 -7.29 -5.78 0.79
C VAL A 43 -5.78 -5.82 0.56
N LEU A 44 -5.27 -5.13 -0.48
CA LEU A 44 -3.83 -5.04 -0.72
C LEU A 44 -3.09 -4.42 0.47
N VAL A 45 -3.56 -3.27 0.97
CA VAL A 45 -2.92 -2.58 2.09
C VAL A 45 -2.93 -3.46 3.33
N GLU A 46 -4.03 -4.13 3.64
CA GLU A 46 -4.11 -5.06 4.77
C GLU A 46 -3.15 -6.24 4.64
N MET A 47 -3.08 -6.86 3.47
CA MET A 47 -2.17 -7.98 3.22
C MET A 47 -0.71 -7.56 3.37
N VAL A 48 -0.35 -6.39 2.82
CA VAL A 48 1.01 -5.87 2.91
C VAL A 48 1.34 -5.41 4.34
N ALA A 49 0.37 -4.85 5.08
CA ALA A 49 0.55 -4.47 6.48
C ALA A 49 0.87 -5.66 7.41
N ASN A 50 0.49 -6.89 7.02
CA ASN A 50 0.89 -8.10 7.74
C ASN A 50 2.34 -8.53 7.45
N LEU A 51 2.93 -8.04 6.36
CA LEU A 51 4.32 -8.31 5.98
C LEU A 51 5.27 -7.22 6.47
N VAL A 52 4.82 -5.96 6.37
CA VAL A 52 5.62 -4.76 6.63
C VAL A 52 4.77 -3.78 7.43
N PRO A 53 5.28 -3.19 8.53
CA PRO A 53 4.45 -2.39 9.42
C PRO A 53 3.92 -1.11 8.77
N ARG A 54 4.78 -0.30 8.13
CA ARG A 54 4.41 0.99 7.54
C ARG A 54 4.18 0.84 6.05
N VAL A 55 2.93 1.03 5.63
CA VAL A 55 2.49 0.81 4.24
C VAL A 55 1.52 1.89 3.84
N LEU A 56 1.77 2.47 2.67
CA LEU A 56 0.89 3.45 2.04
C LEU A 56 0.66 3.01 0.59
N LEU A 57 -0.58 2.84 0.20
CA LEU A 57 -0.95 2.65 -1.20
C LEU A 57 -1.52 3.97 -1.71
N LEU A 58 -0.90 4.54 -2.73
CA LEU A 58 -1.29 5.77 -3.38
C LEU A 58 -1.86 5.47 -4.77
N TRP A 59 -3.05 5.96 -5.06
CA TRP A 59 -3.66 5.93 -6.37
C TRP A 59 -3.43 7.29 -7.05
N GLY A 60 -2.56 7.31 -8.05
CA GLY A 60 -2.35 8.43 -8.95
C GLY A 60 -3.43 8.54 -10.01
N ARG A 61 -4.11 9.69 -10.05
CA ARG A 61 -5.09 10.07 -11.06
C ARG A 61 -5.04 11.58 -11.31
N ALA A 62 -5.03 11.98 -12.58
CA ALA A 62 -5.05 13.39 -12.99
C ALA A 62 -3.99 14.29 -12.29
N GLY A 63 -2.81 13.74 -12.01
CA GLY A 63 -1.70 14.47 -11.38
C GLY A 63 -1.71 14.52 -9.84
N TRP A 64 -2.71 13.91 -9.21
CA TRP A 64 -2.87 13.80 -7.76
C TRP A 64 -2.78 12.36 -7.30
N LEU A 65 -2.28 12.14 -6.08
CA LEU A 65 -2.21 10.83 -5.44
C LEU A 65 -3.19 10.78 -4.28
N TYR A 66 -4.07 9.78 -4.24
CA TYR A 66 -5.06 9.49 -3.18
C TYR A 66 -4.65 8.24 -2.39
N GLY A 67 -4.78 8.21 -1.06
CA GLY A 67 -4.09 7.21 -0.23
C GLY A 67 -4.95 6.20 0.54
N PHE A 68 -4.41 5.02 0.77
CA PHE A 68 -4.81 4.09 1.82
C PHE A 68 -3.59 3.88 2.72
N ALA A 69 -3.72 4.14 4.02
CA ALA A 69 -2.63 3.95 4.97
C ALA A 69 -2.92 2.78 5.90
N SER A 70 -1.87 2.01 6.19
CA SER A 70 -1.94 0.92 7.17
C SER A 70 -1.87 1.42 8.61
N ARG A 71 -2.20 0.52 9.55
CA ARG A 71 -2.14 0.75 11.00
C ARG A 71 -0.76 1.20 11.49
N GLY A 72 0.31 0.70 10.87
CA GLY A 72 1.68 1.05 11.27
C GLY A 72 2.06 2.50 11.02
N MET A 73 1.23 3.27 10.31
CA MET A 73 1.42 4.72 10.11
C MET A 73 0.79 5.56 11.25
N ASN A 74 0.85 5.09 12.50
CA ASN A 74 0.19 5.68 13.67
C ASN A 74 -1.35 5.74 13.56
N LEU A 75 -1.96 4.73 12.94
CA LEU A 75 -3.41 4.63 12.79
C LEU A 75 -3.93 3.40 13.55
N GLU A 76 -5.08 3.53 14.23
CA GLU A 76 -5.70 2.41 14.97
C GLU A 76 -6.25 1.31 14.02
N GLU A 77 -6.62 1.68 12.80
CA GLU A 77 -7.15 0.81 11.75
C GLU A 77 -6.65 1.25 10.36
N VAL A 78 -6.82 0.42 9.33
CA VAL A 78 -6.55 0.84 7.94
C VAL A 78 -7.59 1.90 7.59
N LYS A 79 -7.12 3.10 7.22
CA LYS A 79 -8.01 4.18 6.81
C LYS A 79 -7.75 4.55 5.36
N LEU A 80 -8.84 4.77 4.63
CA LEU A 80 -8.79 5.58 3.42
C LEU A 80 -8.36 6.98 3.86
N LEU A 81 -7.17 7.38 3.41
CA LEU A 81 -6.70 8.74 3.61
C LEU A 81 -6.88 9.49 2.28
N THR A 82 -7.78 10.46 2.27
CA THR A 82 -7.88 11.43 1.18
C THR A 82 -6.71 12.42 1.30
N LEU A 83 -5.48 11.92 1.18
CA LEU A 83 -4.30 12.77 1.04
C LEU A 83 -4.29 13.26 -0.40
N GLU A 84 -4.10 14.55 -0.61
CA GLU A 84 -3.79 15.12 -1.91
C GLU A 84 -2.28 15.34 -1.95
N ILE A 85 -1.54 14.35 -2.44
CA ILE A 85 -0.09 14.46 -2.54
C ILE A 85 0.27 14.84 -3.97
N PRO A 86 1.06 15.92 -4.19
CA PRO A 86 1.47 16.29 -5.53
C PRO A 86 2.43 15.22 -6.08
N ALA A 87 2.31 14.87 -7.36
CA ALA A 87 3.13 13.83 -7.99
C ALA A 87 4.65 14.03 -7.80
N ARG A 88 5.11 15.29 -7.66
CA ARG A 88 6.53 15.62 -7.36
C ARG A 88 7.04 15.00 -6.05
N PHE A 89 6.15 14.68 -5.12
CA PHE A 89 6.50 14.03 -3.85
C PHE A 89 7.20 12.70 -4.09
N VAL A 90 6.73 11.89 -5.04
CA VAL A 90 7.33 10.57 -5.33
C VAL A 90 8.77 10.74 -5.81
N ARG A 91 9.02 11.76 -6.64
CA ARG A 91 10.37 12.10 -7.10
C ARG A 91 11.25 12.62 -5.96
N GLU A 92 10.73 13.48 -5.10
CA GLU A 92 11.46 13.94 -3.92
C GLU A 92 11.77 12.77 -2.97
N LEU A 93 10.83 11.84 -2.82
CA LEU A 93 10.94 10.65 -1.98
C LEU A 93 12.00 9.67 -2.49
N CYS A 94 12.05 9.43 -3.80
CA CYS A 94 13.00 8.50 -4.42
C CYS A 94 14.33 9.16 -4.84
N GLY A 95 14.43 10.50 -4.72
CA GLY A 95 15.54 11.29 -5.26
C GLY A 95 15.72 11.21 -6.79
N SER A 96 14.76 10.60 -7.49
CA SER A 96 14.83 10.26 -8.92
C SER A 96 13.42 10.03 -9.49
N GLU A 97 13.29 10.04 -10.82
CA GLU A 97 12.06 9.62 -11.48
C GLU A 97 11.86 8.11 -11.27
N LEU A 98 10.65 7.71 -10.89
CA LEU A 98 10.33 6.31 -10.60
C LEU A 98 10.24 5.51 -11.90
N GLY A 99 11.11 4.50 -12.04
CA GLY A 99 11.11 3.58 -13.18
C GLY A 99 10.14 2.40 -13.02
N ILE A 100 10.11 1.54 -14.03
CA ILE A 100 9.29 0.30 -14.05
C ILE A 100 9.71 -0.66 -12.93
N ASP A 101 11.00 -0.69 -12.59
CA ASP A 101 11.55 -1.55 -11.54
C ASP A 101 11.27 -1.05 -10.12
N GLY A 102 10.56 0.09 -9.98
CA GLY A 102 10.34 0.75 -8.70
C GLY A 102 11.59 1.40 -8.14
N TYR A 103 11.61 1.59 -6.83
CA TYR A 103 12.70 2.20 -6.08
C TYR A 103 12.95 1.41 -4.80
N VAL A 104 14.23 1.17 -4.50
CA VAL A 104 14.67 0.61 -3.22
C VAL A 104 15.92 1.33 -2.77
N GLY A 105 15.86 1.96 -1.60
CA GLY A 105 16.97 2.76 -1.09
C GLY A 105 16.56 3.69 0.05
N PRO A 106 17.49 4.52 0.54
CA PRO A 106 17.18 5.50 1.58
C PRO A 106 16.19 6.55 1.07
N PRO A 107 15.26 7.04 1.91
CA PRO A 107 14.37 8.12 1.50
C PRO A 107 15.16 9.38 1.16
N GLY A 108 14.67 10.14 0.19
CA GLY A 108 15.23 11.43 -0.18
C GLY A 108 15.10 12.49 0.93
N GLU A 109 15.85 13.58 0.79
CA GLU A 109 15.97 14.63 1.81
C GLU A 109 15.13 15.88 1.51
N GLY A 110 14.18 15.78 0.56
CA GLY A 110 13.30 16.90 0.22
C GLY A 110 12.46 17.39 1.41
N GLU A 111 12.12 18.68 1.45
CA GLU A 111 11.37 19.28 2.56
C GLU A 111 9.99 18.61 2.77
N LEU A 112 9.32 18.20 1.69
CA LEU A 112 8.04 17.45 1.80
C LEU A 112 8.25 16.06 2.41
N VAL A 113 9.35 15.39 2.06
CA VAL A 113 9.72 14.06 2.56
C VAL A 113 10.08 14.13 4.04
N ARG A 114 10.84 15.17 4.43
CA ARG A 114 11.18 15.44 5.83
C ARG A 114 9.93 15.62 6.69
N ARG A 115 8.98 16.46 6.26
CA ARG A 115 7.69 16.66 6.95
C ARG A 115 6.85 15.39 7.02
N PHE A 116 6.82 14.62 5.94
CA PHE A 116 6.13 13.33 5.92
C PHE A 116 6.68 12.40 7.01
N TYR A 117 8.00 12.29 7.15
CA TYR A 117 8.60 11.44 8.18
C TYR A 117 8.53 11.99 9.59
N GLU A 118 8.47 13.32 9.77
CA GLU A 118 8.16 13.92 11.07
C GLU A 118 6.79 13.46 11.57
N ILE A 119 5.77 13.43 10.69
CA ILE A 119 4.42 12.94 11.02
C ILE A 119 4.45 11.44 11.35
N LEU A 120 5.26 10.67 10.63
CA LEU A 120 5.41 9.23 10.86
C LEU A 120 6.29 8.87 12.06
N GLY A 121 6.82 9.86 12.78
CA GLY A 121 7.64 9.65 13.98
C GLY A 121 9.07 9.18 13.70
N GLY A 122 9.54 9.26 12.45
CA GLY A 122 10.92 8.95 12.09
C GLY A 122 11.12 8.48 10.65
N SER A 123 12.29 8.81 10.10
CA SER A 123 12.71 8.40 8.77
C SER A 123 13.34 7.01 8.79
N PRO A 124 12.89 6.06 7.94
CA PRO A 124 13.51 4.75 7.84
C PRO A 124 14.89 4.82 7.17
N SER A 125 15.68 3.76 7.35
CA SER A 125 16.97 3.61 6.66
C SER A 125 16.81 3.19 5.19
N GLU A 126 15.71 2.52 4.86
CA GLU A 126 15.39 2.05 3.51
C GLU A 126 13.87 2.02 3.31
N ILE A 127 13.44 2.39 2.11
CA ILE A 127 12.06 2.31 1.65
C ILE A 127 11.98 1.51 0.36
N VAL A 128 10.79 0.97 0.10
CA VAL A 128 10.43 0.36 -1.18
C VAL A 128 9.25 1.13 -1.75
N VAL A 129 9.38 1.56 -3.01
CA VAL A 129 8.28 2.18 -3.77
C VAL A 129 8.09 1.40 -5.06
N VAL A 130 6.92 0.80 -5.24
CA VAL A 130 6.59 0.00 -6.44
C VAL A 130 5.41 0.63 -7.16
N ALA A 131 5.55 0.80 -8.47
CA ALA A 131 4.52 1.31 -9.35
C ALA A 131 3.81 0.15 -10.07
N ALA A 132 2.48 0.23 -10.19
CA ALA A 132 1.69 -0.65 -11.04
C ALA A 132 0.60 0.15 -11.75
N TYR A 133 0.61 0.15 -13.08
CA TYR A 133 -0.47 0.75 -13.86
C TYR A 133 -1.71 -0.13 -13.76
N VAL A 134 -2.82 0.48 -13.33
CA VAL A 134 -4.14 -0.13 -13.29
C VAL A 134 -4.87 0.10 -14.60
N THR A 135 -4.75 1.31 -15.16
CA THR A 135 -5.19 1.65 -16.51
C THR A 135 -4.08 2.46 -17.21
N ALA A 136 -4.36 2.97 -18.43
CA ALA A 136 -3.44 3.90 -19.09
C ALA A 136 -3.26 5.22 -18.31
N ASP A 137 -4.26 5.63 -17.54
CA ASP A 137 -4.31 6.92 -16.82
C ASP A 137 -4.26 6.76 -15.29
N ASP A 138 -4.51 5.55 -14.77
CA ASP A 138 -4.53 5.24 -13.35
C ASP A 138 -3.29 4.45 -12.93
N LEU A 139 -2.55 5.01 -11.97
CA LEU A 139 -1.33 4.43 -11.42
C LEU A 139 -1.53 4.09 -9.95
N TRP A 140 -1.14 2.90 -9.53
CA TRP A 140 -0.96 2.57 -8.12
C TRP A 140 0.51 2.63 -7.73
N LEU A 141 0.78 3.21 -6.58
CA LEU A 141 2.09 3.40 -5.98
C LEU A 141 2.08 2.83 -4.57
N LEU A 142 2.75 1.71 -4.38
CA LEU A 142 2.89 1.08 -3.08
C LEU A 142 4.19 1.56 -2.44
N TYR A 143 4.08 2.21 -1.30
CA TYR A 143 5.17 2.52 -0.38
C TYR A 143 5.19 1.51 0.77
N ALA A 144 6.36 1.02 1.13
CA ALA A 144 6.56 0.14 2.27
C ALA A 144 7.93 0.34 2.95
N ASP A 145 7.96 0.29 4.29
CA ASP A 145 9.21 0.30 5.08
C ASP A 145 9.13 -0.50 6.39
N ALA A 146 10.27 -1.08 6.81
CA ALA A 146 10.39 -1.90 8.03
C ALA A 146 10.91 -1.11 9.25
N GLY A 147 10.75 0.22 9.25
CA GLY A 147 11.20 1.08 10.33
C GLY A 147 12.73 1.24 10.34
N THR A 148 13.40 0.54 11.25
CA THR A 148 14.83 0.74 11.52
C THR A 148 15.76 -0.13 10.66
N GLY A 149 15.24 -1.19 10.05
CA GLY A 149 16.01 -2.12 9.23
C GLY A 149 15.57 -2.15 7.76
N PRO A 150 16.41 -2.70 6.87
CA PRO A 150 16.04 -2.92 5.47
C PRO A 150 14.93 -3.97 5.38
N LEU A 151 14.06 -3.86 4.36
CA LEU A 151 13.06 -4.91 4.13
C LEU A 151 13.79 -6.21 3.73
N PRO A 152 13.40 -7.39 4.23
CA PRO A 152 14.04 -8.61 3.79
C PRO A 152 13.64 -8.96 2.34
N PRO A 153 14.50 -9.67 1.56
CA PRO A 153 14.29 -9.85 0.12
C PRO A 153 13.01 -10.61 -0.26
N CYS A 154 12.54 -11.52 0.61
CA CYS A 154 11.33 -12.30 0.37
C CYS A 154 10.10 -11.40 0.38
N GLU A 155 9.98 -10.55 1.39
CA GLU A 155 8.92 -9.58 1.58
C GLU A 155 8.90 -8.62 0.39
N ARG A 156 10.06 -8.06 -0.01
CA ARG A 156 10.16 -7.21 -1.21
C ARG A 156 9.56 -7.90 -2.43
N ARG A 157 9.94 -9.16 -2.69
CA ARG A 157 9.43 -9.90 -3.83
C ARG A 157 7.93 -10.17 -3.74
N LEU A 158 7.43 -10.40 -2.52
CA LEU A 158 6.00 -10.56 -2.29
C LEU A 158 5.24 -9.25 -2.54
N LEU A 159 5.78 -8.08 -2.21
CA LEU A 159 5.17 -6.79 -2.51
C LEU A 159 4.88 -6.63 -4.00
N ASP A 160 5.87 -6.92 -4.85
CA ASP A 160 5.72 -6.84 -6.32
C ASP A 160 4.58 -7.74 -6.81
N VAL A 161 4.56 -8.98 -6.30
CA VAL A 161 3.56 -9.97 -6.70
C VAL A 161 2.17 -9.55 -6.24
N LEU A 162 2.03 -9.09 -5.00
CA LEU A 162 0.74 -8.65 -4.46
C LEU A 162 0.23 -7.43 -5.21
N LEU A 163 1.07 -6.41 -5.41
CA LEU A 163 0.69 -5.20 -6.13
C LEU A 163 0.28 -5.53 -7.58
N SER A 164 1.08 -6.34 -8.29
CA SER A 164 0.78 -6.76 -9.66
C SER A 164 -0.55 -7.51 -9.77
N ARG A 165 -0.82 -8.45 -8.85
CA ARG A 165 -2.07 -9.22 -8.83
C ARG A 165 -3.28 -8.35 -8.51
N SER A 166 -3.12 -7.43 -7.57
CA SER A 166 -4.16 -6.49 -7.20
C SER A 166 -4.45 -5.50 -8.33
N ALA A 167 -3.43 -4.94 -8.98
CA ALA A 167 -3.60 -4.06 -10.14
C ALA A 167 -4.33 -4.77 -11.28
N ALA A 168 -3.96 -6.01 -11.62
CA ALA A 168 -4.65 -6.80 -12.63
C ALA A 168 -6.12 -7.07 -12.28
N ARG A 169 -6.44 -7.26 -10.99
CA ARG A 169 -7.83 -7.41 -10.53
C ARG A 169 -8.60 -6.10 -10.64
N ALA A 170 -7.97 -4.98 -10.29
CA ALA A 170 -8.56 -3.66 -10.39
C ALA A 170 -8.85 -3.28 -11.85
N ASP A 171 -7.91 -3.53 -12.78
CA ASP A 171 -8.10 -3.36 -14.23
C ASP A 171 -9.33 -4.14 -14.72
N PHE A 172 -9.40 -5.44 -14.38
CA PHE A 172 -10.55 -6.27 -14.73
C PHE A 172 -11.87 -5.70 -14.21
N LEU A 173 -11.92 -5.20 -12.97
CA LEU A 173 -13.13 -4.61 -12.40
C LEU A 173 -13.51 -3.31 -13.11
N MET A 174 -12.55 -2.45 -13.46
CA MET A 174 -12.78 -1.22 -14.25
C MET A 174 -13.31 -1.51 -15.65
N GLN A 175 -12.81 -2.58 -16.29
CA GLN A 175 -13.30 -3.02 -17.60
C GLN A 175 -14.74 -3.55 -17.52
N GLN A 176 -15.12 -4.20 -16.41
CA GLN A 176 -16.48 -4.69 -16.18
C GLN A 176 -17.49 -3.58 -15.90
N THR A 177 -17.07 -2.50 -15.24
CA THR A 177 -17.93 -1.34 -14.95
C THR A 177 -18.04 -0.35 -16.11
N GLY A 178 -17.14 -0.38 -17.09
CA GLY A 178 -17.31 0.28 -18.39
C GLY A 178 -17.67 1.77 -18.31
N GLY A 179 -16.72 2.64 -17.93
CA GLY A 179 -16.81 4.07 -18.25
C GLY A 179 -17.73 4.94 -17.41
N GLU A 180 -18.27 4.47 -16.28
CA GLU A 180 -18.83 5.37 -15.27
C GLU A 180 -17.69 5.86 -14.36
N ALA A 181 -17.36 7.15 -14.51
CA ALA A 181 -16.45 7.83 -13.59
C ALA A 181 -16.98 7.67 -12.15
N PRO A 182 -16.09 7.44 -11.16
CA PRO A 182 -16.50 7.38 -9.77
C PRO A 182 -17.10 8.74 -9.35
N PRO A 183 -18.03 8.76 -8.39
CA PRO A 183 -18.65 10.00 -7.93
C PRO A 183 -17.60 10.97 -7.39
N THR A 184 -17.67 12.20 -7.90
CA THR A 184 -16.97 13.41 -7.40
C THR A 184 -17.24 13.67 -5.94
#